data_AF-C1D2J5-F1
#
_entry.id   AF-C1D2J5-F1
#
_cell.length_a   1.000
_cell.length_b   1.000
_cell.length_c   1.000
_cell.angle_alpha   90.00
_cell.angle_beta   90.00
_cell.angle_gamma   90.00
#
_symmetry.space_group_name_H-M   'P 1'
#
loop_
_entity.id
_entity.type
_entity.pdbx_description
1 polymer ?
#
loop_
_entity_poly.entity_id
_entity_poly.type
_entity_poly.pdbx_seq_one_letter_code
_entity_poly.pdbx_strand_id
1 'polypeptide(L)'
;MDLPAAKQVVQQIINDLSLPDGTRLGVDVDANPDRLNIIAISGRRAGVVVITKEALEDHGHKAINAAIERLRRAIYDKDLPLLTGAPVQLGMLDSRGWTDGSVSPYSNDS
;
A
#
# COMPACT_ATOMS: atom_id res chain seq x y z
N MET A 1 3.89 1.59 15.44
CA MET A 1 3.18 2.82 15.01
C MET A 1 1.69 2.52 14.97
N ASP A 2 0.82 3.46 15.35
CA ASP A 2 -0.64 3.27 15.26
C ASP A 2 -1.22 3.64 13.87
N LEU A 3 -2.48 3.25 13.62
CA LEU A 3 -3.15 3.46 12.33
C LEU A 3 -3.40 4.94 11.98
N PRO A 4 -3.87 5.82 12.89
CA PRO A 4 -4.02 7.23 12.59
C PRO A 4 -2.69 7.90 12.18
N ALA A 5 -1.60 7.62 12.90
CA ALA A 5 -0.28 8.13 12.54
C ALA A 5 0.18 7.58 11.19
N ALA A 6 0.01 6.28 10.94
CA ALA A 6 0.37 5.66 9.67
C ALA A 6 -0.42 6.24 8.49
N LYS A 7 -1.72 6.52 8.65
CA LYS A 7 -2.56 7.19 7.66
C LYS A 7 -2.03 8.58 7.33
N GLN A 8 -1.62 9.36 8.33
CA GLN A 8 -1.05 10.70 8.11
C GLN A 8 0.28 10.62 7.34
N VAL A 9 1.17 9.70 7.72
CA VAL A 9 2.45 9.50 7.02
C VAL A 9 2.24 9.08 5.58
N VAL A 10 1.37 8.10 5.33
CA VAL A 10 1.03 7.66 3.97
C VAL A 10 0.41 8.81 3.17
N GLN A 11 -0.50 9.58 3.75
CA GLN A 11 -1.12 10.72 3.07
C GLN A 11 -0.09 11.77 2.67
N GLN A 12 0.89 12.05 3.53
CA GLN A 12 1.99 12.97 3.21
C GLN A 12 2.84 12.43 2.05
N ILE A 13 3.26 11.16 2.11
CA ILE A 13 4.03 10.52 1.03
C ILE A 13 3.27 10.60 -0.29
N ILE A 14 1.97 10.28 -0.29
CA ILE A 14 1.12 10.34 -1.48
C ILE A 14 1.10 11.74 -2.09
N ASN A 15 0.98 12.78 -1.26
CA ASN A 15 0.93 14.17 -1.72
C ASN A 15 2.25 14.62 -2.37
N ASP A 16 3.37 14.04 -1.94
CA ASP A 16 4.71 14.38 -2.43
C ASP A 16 5.12 13.56 -3.67
N LEU A 17 4.38 12.50 -4.03
CA LEU A 17 4.69 11.64 -5.17
C LEU A 17 4.28 12.29 -6.51
N SER A 18 5.22 12.31 -7.46
CA SER A 18 4.93 12.65 -8.86
C SER A 18 4.30 11.47 -9.58
N LEU A 19 2.97 11.50 -9.78
CA LEU A 19 2.23 10.41 -10.42
C LEU A 19 2.07 10.63 -11.94
N PRO A 20 2.00 9.56 -12.76
CA PRO A 20 1.63 9.68 -14.17
C PRO A 20 0.24 10.29 -14.35
N ASP A 21 0.03 10.99 -15.46
CA ASP A 21 -1.25 11.63 -15.78
C ASP A 21 -2.45 10.67 -15.63
N GLY A 22 -3.51 11.18 -15.01
CA GLY A 22 -4.74 10.40 -14.76
C GLY A 22 -4.60 9.35 -13.66
N THR A 23 -3.47 9.30 -12.94
CA THR A 23 -3.26 8.45 -11.76
C THR A 23 -3.55 9.22 -10.49
N ARG A 24 -4.27 8.58 -9.56
CA ARG A 24 -4.58 9.09 -8.22
C ARG A 24 -4.26 8.02 -7.20
N LEU A 25 -3.74 8.46 -6.07
CA LEU A 25 -3.52 7.63 -4.89
C LEU A 25 -4.48 8.08 -3.78
N GLY A 26 -4.89 7.13 -2.93
CA GLY A 26 -5.67 7.39 -1.74
C GLY A 26 -5.28 6.44 -0.62
N VAL A 27 -5.61 6.82 0.62
CA VAL A 27 -5.39 5.99 1.81
C VAL A 27 -6.66 5.92 2.64
N ASP A 28 -7.02 4.72 3.08
CA ASP A 28 -8.24 4.47 3.84
C ASP A 28 -7.99 3.49 5.01
N VAL A 29 -8.72 3.70 6.10
CA VAL A 29 -8.79 2.84 7.30
C VAL A 29 -10.22 2.43 7.61
N ASP A 30 -11.23 3.00 6.94
CA ASP A 30 -12.62 2.98 7.40
C ASP A 30 -13.31 1.63 7.12
N ALA A 31 -12.82 0.84 6.17
CA ALA A 31 -13.39 -0.48 5.85
C ALA A 31 -13.00 -1.60 6.82
N ASN A 32 -11.88 -1.47 7.55
CA ASN A 32 -11.42 -2.47 8.52
C ASN A 32 -10.48 -1.80 9.54
N PRO A 33 -10.83 -1.78 10.84
CA PRO A 33 -10.09 -1.04 11.87
C PRO A 33 -8.70 -1.60 12.17
N ASP A 34 -8.32 -2.76 11.62
CA ASP A 34 -7.00 -3.36 11.79
C ASP A 34 -6.15 -3.31 10.50
N ARG A 35 -6.55 -2.50 9.51
CA ARG A 35 -5.87 -2.41 8.22
C ARG A 35 -5.78 -0.99 7.70
N LEU A 36 -4.65 -0.69 7.07
CA LEU A 36 -4.44 0.50 6.27
C LEU A 36 -4.42 0.11 4.80
N ASN A 37 -5.39 0.62 4.03
CA ASN A 37 -5.51 0.38 2.60
C ASN A 37 -4.89 1.55 1.84
N ILE A 38 -3.97 1.26 0.91
CA ILE A 38 -3.41 2.26 -0.01
C ILE A 38 -3.89 1.91 -1.42
N ILE A 39 -4.70 2.79 -2.00
CA ILE A 39 -5.43 2.56 -3.24
C ILE A 39 -4.78 3.38 -4.35
N ALA A 40 -4.51 2.73 -5.49
CA ALA A 40 -4.13 3.41 -6.73
C ALA A 40 -5.24 3.26 -7.77
N ILE A 41 -5.56 4.35 -8.45
CA ILE A 41 -6.47 4.39 -9.59
C ILE A 41 -5.76 5.09 -10.74
N SER A 42 -5.61 4.44 -11.89
CA SER A 42 -5.02 5.00 -13.10
C SER A 42 -5.94 4.73 -14.30
N GLY A 43 -6.67 5.76 -14.76
CA GLY A 43 -7.71 5.60 -15.77
C GLY A 43 -8.78 4.58 -15.35
N ARG A 44 -8.89 3.46 -16.10
CA ARG A 44 -9.81 2.34 -15.82
C ARG A 44 -9.17 1.19 -15.05
N ARG A 45 -8.02 1.41 -14.42
CA ARG A 45 -7.28 0.40 -13.67
C ARG A 45 -7.17 0.80 -12.22
N ALA A 46 -7.28 -0.16 -11.30
CA ALA A 46 -7.06 0.12 -9.90
C ALA A 46 -6.55 -1.10 -9.14
N GLY A 47 -5.81 -0.82 -8.07
CA GLY A 47 -5.33 -1.83 -7.15
C GLY A 47 -5.17 -1.26 -5.75
N VAL A 48 -5.11 -2.15 -4.77
CA VAL A 48 -4.94 -1.80 -3.36
C VAL A 48 -3.81 -2.61 -2.75
N VAL A 49 -2.94 -1.95 -2.01
CA VAL A 49 -1.99 -2.60 -1.10
C VAL A 49 -2.51 -2.43 0.32
N VAL A 50 -2.49 -3.51 1.09
CA VAL A 50 -3.01 -3.55 2.45
C VAL A 50 -1.86 -3.73 3.42
N ILE A 51 -1.83 -2.92 4.49
CA ILE A 51 -0.90 -3.09 5.61
C ILE A 51 -1.73 -3.43 6.85
N THR A 52 -1.39 -4.51 7.54
CA THR A 52 -2.06 -4.85 8.81
C THR A 52 -1.57 -3.95 9.95
N LYS A 53 -2.41 -3.80 10.98
CA LYS A 53 -2.07 -3.05 12.19
C LYS A 53 -0.81 -3.58 12.87
N GLU A 54 -0.70 -4.90 13.03
CA GLU A 54 0.50 -5.57 13.58
C GLU A 54 1.77 -5.24 12.77
N ALA A 55 1.72 -5.18 11.43
CA ALA A 55 2.87 -4.81 10.61
C ALA A 55 3.31 -3.36 10.85
N LEU A 56 2.35 -2.45 11.09
CA LEU A 56 2.62 -1.06 11.45
C LEU A 56 3.16 -0.94 12.88
N GLU A 57 2.67 -1.76 13.80
CA GLU A 57 3.12 -1.81 15.20
C GLU A 57 4.58 -2.27 15.27
N ASP A 58 4.92 -3.36 14.59
CA ASP A 58 6.24 -3.99 14.62
C ASP A 58 7.27 -3.25 13.76
N HIS A 59 6.90 -2.81 12.54
CA HIS A 59 7.86 -2.32 11.54
C HIS A 59 7.65 -0.86 11.11
N GLY A 60 6.53 -0.24 11.49
CA GLY A 60 6.24 1.18 11.26
C GLY A 60 6.51 1.66 9.84
N HIS A 61 7.44 2.61 9.68
CA HIS A 61 7.81 3.21 8.39
C HIS A 61 8.30 2.18 7.37
N LYS A 62 8.94 1.08 7.79
CA LYS A 62 9.38 0.04 6.85
C LYS A 62 8.20 -0.63 6.15
N ALA A 63 7.13 -0.92 6.89
CA ALA A 63 5.91 -1.47 6.32
C ALA A 63 5.27 -0.50 5.32
N ILE A 64 5.21 0.78 5.68
CA ILE A 64 4.70 1.86 4.81
C ILE A 64 5.51 1.95 3.51
N ASN A 65 6.84 2.05 3.61
CA ASN A 65 7.70 2.21 2.45
C ASN A 65 7.61 1.01 1.51
N ALA A 66 7.58 -0.22 2.04
CA ALA A 66 7.40 -1.42 1.25
C ALA A 66 6.06 -1.42 0.49
N ALA A 67 4.99 -0.98 1.15
CA ALA A 67 3.67 -0.89 0.55
C ALA A 67 3.60 0.17 -0.56
N ILE A 68 4.16 1.36 -0.32
CA ILE A 68 4.24 2.43 -1.33
C ILE A 68 5.08 1.98 -2.53
N GLU A 69 6.23 1.37 -2.32
CA GLU A 69 7.08 0.88 -3.42
C GLU A 69 6.36 -0.17 -4.27
N ARG A 70 5.64 -1.10 -3.64
CA ARG A 70 4.84 -2.09 -4.38
C ARG A 70 3.76 -1.44 -5.23
N LEU A 71 3.06 -0.45 -4.67
CA LEU A 71 2.02 0.28 -5.38
C LEU A 71 2.59 1.13 -6.52
N ARG A 72 3.73 1.78 -6.30
CA ARG A 72 4.46 2.57 -7.32
C ARG A 72 4.85 1.68 -8.50
N ARG A 73 5.46 0.51 -8.26
CA ARG A 73 5.79 -0.44 -9.33
C ARG A 73 4.57 -0.80 -10.16
N ALA A 74 3.47 -1.16 -9.50
CA ALA A 74 2.23 -1.49 -10.20
C ALA A 74 1.70 -0.33 -11.08
N ILE A 75 1.86 0.92 -10.64
CA ILE A 75 1.51 2.12 -11.42
C ILE A 75 2.45 2.30 -12.63
N TYR A 76 3.76 2.36 -12.41
CA TYR A 76 4.73 2.71 -13.46
C TYR A 76 4.93 1.58 -14.47
N ASP A 77 4.84 0.32 -14.03
CA ASP A 77 4.94 -0.86 -14.89
C ASP A 77 3.63 -1.16 -15.64
N LYS A 78 2.55 -0.38 -15.35
CA LYS A 78 1.19 -0.53 -15.91
C LYS A 78 0.53 -1.88 -15.58
N ASP A 79 0.93 -2.45 -14.45
CA ASP A 79 0.45 -3.74 -13.93
C ASP A 79 -0.83 -3.62 -13.10
N LEU A 80 -1.40 -2.41 -12.96
CA LEU A 80 -2.70 -2.25 -12.32
C LEU A 80 -3.79 -3.02 -13.10
N PRO A 81 -4.55 -3.91 -12.47
CA PRO A 81 -5.65 -4.64 -13.12
C PRO A 81 -6.77 -3.73 -13.59
N LEU A 82 -7.54 -4.17 -14.59
CA LEU A 82 -8.76 -3.48 -15.01
C LEU A 82 -9.75 -3.43 -13.85
N LEU A 83 -10.32 -2.26 -13.61
CA LEU A 83 -11.31 -2.04 -12.57
C LEU A 83 -12.68 -2.50 -13.07
N THR A 84 -13.13 -3.67 -12.60
CA THR A 84 -14.46 -4.21 -12.87
C THR A 84 -15.40 -4.12 -11.65
N GLY A 85 -14.95 -3.50 -10.55
CA GLY A 85 -15.65 -3.42 -9.28
C GLY A 85 -14.80 -2.74 -8.20
N ALA A 86 -14.56 -3.42 -7.07
CA ALA A 86 -13.61 -2.97 -6.06
C ALA A 86 -12.16 -3.07 -6.58
N PRO A 87 -11.23 -2.23 -6.10
CA PRO A 87 -9.81 -2.35 -6.42
C PRO A 87 -9.27 -3.75 -6.10
N VAL A 88 -8.47 -4.32 -7.00
CA VAL A 88 -7.87 -5.65 -6.79
C VAL A 88 -6.75 -5.56 -5.76
N GLN A 89 -6.71 -6.49 -4.81
CA GLN A 89 -5.61 -6.54 -3.84
C GLN A 89 -4.31 -6.97 -4.53
N LEU A 90 -3.35 -6.05 -4.57
CA LEU A 90 -2.01 -6.26 -5.13
C LEU A 90 -1.06 -6.94 -4.13
N GLY A 91 -1.38 -6.87 -2.84
CA GLY A 91 -0.64 -7.51 -1.77
C GLY A 91 -1.17 -7.09 -0.40
N MET A 92 -0.99 -7.97 0.58
CA MET A 92 -1.20 -7.67 2.00
C MET A 92 0.09 -7.93 2.75
N LEU A 93 0.53 -6.94 3.52
CA LEU A 93 1.74 -6.96 4.32
C LEU A 93 1.37 -7.14 5.79
N ASP A 94 1.77 -8.27 6.38
CA ASP A 94 1.63 -8.60 7.80
C ASP A 94 2.99 -8.48 8.54
N SER A 95 3.05 -8.76 9.84
CA SER A 95 4.30 -8.65 10.62
C SER A 95 5.40 -9.63 10.20
N ARG A 96 5.07 -10.66 9.42
CA ARG A 96 6.01 -11.66 8.87
C ARG A 96 6.46 -11.28 7.46
N GLY A 97 5.68 -10.47 6.74
CA GLY A 97 6.01 -9.96 5.42
C GLY A 97 4.82 -10.01 4.46
N TRP A 98 5.10 -10.21 3.17
CA TRP A 98 4.05 -10.32 2.16
C TRP A 98 3.33 -11.66 2.26
N THR A 99 2.01 -11.61 2.34
CA THR A 99 1.15 -12.80 2.49
C THR A 99 1.00 -13.64 1.22
N ASP A 100 1.46 -13.12 0.09
CA ASP A 100 1.45 -13.81 -1.22
C ASP A 100 2.73 -14.62 -1.49
N GLY A 101 3.63 -14.72 -0.50
CA GLY A 101 4.89 -15.47 -0.61
C GLY A 101 6.04 -14.68 -1.26
N SER A 102 5.82 -13.41 -1.60
CA SER A 102 6.91 -12.52 -2.04
C SER A 102 7.95 -12.32 -0.92
N VAL A 103 9.18 -11.99 -1.31
CA VAL A 103 10.28 -11.72 -0.37
C VAL A 103 9.86 -10.69 0.68
N SER A 104 9.96 -11.04 1.96
CA SER A 104 9.57 -10.14 3.04
C SER A 104 10.45 -8.89 3.05
N PRO A 105 9.87 -7.68 3.13
CA PRO A 105 10.65 -6.44 3.16
C PRO A 105 11.45 -6.26 4.45
N TYR A 106 11.23 -7.13 5.44
CA TYR A 106 11.90 -7.09 6.74
C TYR A 106 13.17 -7.96 6.79
N SER A 107 13.43 -8.76 5.74
CA SER A 107 14.44 -9.84 5.75
C SER A 107 15.91 -9.38 5.74
N ASN A 108 16.20 -8.08 5.65
CA ASN A 108 17.55 -7.56 5.40
C ASN A 108 18.12 -6.68 6.53
N ASP A 109 17.61 -6.81 7.76
CA ASP A 109 18.19 -6.17 8.95
C ASP A 109 19.08 -7.15 9.76
N SER A 110 19.97 -7.87 9.07
CA SER A 110 21.01 -8.70 9.70
C SER A 110 22.38 -8.05 9.54
#